data_AF-A0A6H2DML1-F1
#
_entry.id   AF-A0A6H2DML1-F1
#
_cell.length_a   1.000
_cell.length_b   1.000
_cell.length_c   1.000
_cell.angle_alpha   90.00
_cell.angle_beta   90.00
_cell.angle_gamma   90.00
#
_symmetry.space_group_name_H-M   'P 1'
#
loop_
_entity.id
_entity.type
_entity.pdbx_description
1 polymer ?
#
loop_
_entity_poly.entity_id
_entity_poly.type
_entity_poly.pdbx_seq_one_letter_code
_entity_poly.pdbx_strand_id
1 'polypeptide(L)'
;MDHDQNLFIQAEMLGLLENIPSSLVEKHPLQFLMHLDQIRQKAAQHHLSGLHDLACAFESALQKGLEHGSGVMIARSYLKAMRDAVGCGQIDATMSEAIMADVALRLGGQP
;
A
#
# COMPACT_ATOMS: atom_id res chain seq x y z
N MET A 1 13.44 14.60 -19.56
CA MET A 1 12.29 15.23 -18.92
C MET A 1 11.45 14.21 -18.14
N ASP A 2 11.56 12.90 -18.42
CA ASP A 2 10.82 11.83 -17.73
C ASP A 2 11.25 11.57 -16.27
N HIS A 3 12.50 11.89 -15.91
CA HIS A 3 13.01 11.65 -14.55
C HIS A 3 12.37 12.59 -13.51
N ASP A 4 12.22 13.87 -13.84
CA ASP A 4 11.59 14.85 -12.95
C ASP A 4 10.09 14.55 -12.75
N GLN A 5 9.42 14.06 -13.79
CA GLN A 5 8.02 13.63 -13.72
C GLN A 5 7.86 12.39 -12.83
N ASN A 6 8.76 11.42 -12.93
CA ASN A 6 8.75 10.24 -12.07
C ASN A 6 9.02 10.59 -10.60
N LEU A 7 9.94 11.52 -10.32
CA LEU A 7 10.22 12.00 -8.96
C LEU A 7 9.02 12.75 -8.37
N PHE A 8 8.32 13.56 -9.18
CA PHE A 8 7.10 14.23 -8.76
C PHE A 8 5.99 13.24 -8.40
N ILE A 9 5.77 12.23 -9.25
CA ILE A 9 4.79 11.17 -9.00
C ILE A 9 5.13 10.39 -7.73
N GLN A 10 6.42 10.05 -7.52
CA GLN A 10 6.86 9.37 -6.30
C GLN A 10 6.59 10.20 -5.05
N ALA A 11 6.93 11.49 -5.06
CA ALA A 11 6.70 12.38 -3.93
C ALA A 11 5.20 12.53 -3.61
N GLU A 12 4.37 12.62 -4.65
CA GLU A 12 2.91 12.67 -4.50
C GLU A 12 2.35 11.38 -3.89
N MET A 13 2.77 10.21 -4.39
CA MET A 13 2.33 8.91 -3.86
C MET A 13 2.82 8.69 -2.42
N LEU A 14 4.05 9.08 -2.10
CA LEU A 14 4.59 9.01 -0.75
C LEU A 14 3.78 9.88 0.21
N GLY A 15 3.46 11.12 -0.20
CA GLY A 15 2.64 12.03 0.59
C GLY A 15 1.24 11.47 0.88
N LEU A 16 0.62 10.77 -0.07
CA LEU A 16 -0.67 10.11 0.18
C LEU A 16 -0.55 8.99 1.21
N LEU A 17 0.50 8.17 1.11
CA LEU A 17 0.73 7.05 2.03
C LEU A 17 1.08 7.51 3.44
N GLU A 18 1.85 8.59 3.60
CA GLU A 18 2.22 9.14 4.91
C GLU A 18 1.05 9.78 5.65
N ASN A 19 0.07 10.31 4.90
CA ASN A 19 -1.12 10.94 5.47
C ASN A 19 -2.19 9.96 5.95
N ILE A 20 -2.01 8.65 5.77
CA ILE A 20 -2.98 7.63 6.19
C ILE A 20 -2.51 6.97 7.49
N PRO A 21 -3.09 7.33 8.65
CA PRO A 21 -2.74 6.67 9.90
C PRO A 21 -3.30 5.24 9.92
N SER A 22 -2.48 4.25 10.26
CA SER A 22 -2.92 2.84 10.33
C SER A 22 -4.04 2.61 11.37
N SER A 23 -4.12 3.45 12.40
CA SER A 23 -5.19 3.42 13.40
C SER A 23 -6.55 3.88 12.86
N LEU A 24 -6.59 4.49 11.67
CA LEU A 24 -7.83 4.90 11.02
C LEU A 24 -8.67 3.69 10.64
N VAL A 25 -8.05 2.53 10.43
CA VAL A 25 -8.74 1.30 10.04
C VAL A 25 -9.74 0.81 11.10
N GLU A 26 -9.45 1.05 12.38
CA GLU A 26 -10.36 0.69 13.49
C GLU A 26 -11.41 1.77 13.74
N LYS A 27 -11.01 3.04 13.65
CA LYS A 27 -11.89 4.18 13.98
C LYS A 27 -12.88 4.49 12.86
N HIS A 28 -12.41 4.46 11.62
CA HIS A 28 -13.14 4.84 10.42
C HIS A 28 -12.71 3.96 9.22
N PRO A 29 -13.09 2.66 9.20
CA PRO A 29 -12.69 1.71 8.15
C PRO A 29 -13.08 2.17 6.74
N LEU A 30 -14.27 2.77 6.57
CA LEU A 30 -14.70 3.31 5.28
C LEU A 30 -13.80 4.46 4.80
N GLN A 31 -13.39 5.35 5.70
CA GLN A 31 -12.47 6.44 5.36
C GLN A 31 -11.10 5.90 4.98
N PHE A 32 -10.63 4.85 5.67
CA PHE A 32 -9.40 4.16 5.31
C PHE A 32 -9.47 3.58 3.89
N LEU A 33 -10.56 2.89 3.56
CA LEU A 33 -10.77 2.31 2.23
C LEU A 33 -10.86 3.37 1.14
N MET A 34 -11.48 4.53 1.41
CA MET A 34 -11.48 5.66 0.47
C MET A 34 -10.07 6.17 0.17
N HIS A 35 -9.20 6.27 1.18
CA HIS A 35 -7.81 6.67 0.96
C HIS A 35 -7.02 5.60 0.18
N LEU A 36 -7.28 4.32 0.45
CA LEU A 36 -6.66 3.23 -0.30
C LEU A 36 -7.11 3.22 -1.78
N ASP A 37 -8.39 3.49 -2.04
CA ASP A 37 -8.91 3.61 -3.41
C ASP A 37 -8.31 4.80 -4.15
N GLN A 38 -8.13 5.95 -3.47
CA GLN A 38 -7.42 7.10 -4.05
C GLN A 38 -5.99 6.75 -4.49
N ILE A 39 -5.26 5.97 -3.69
CA ILE A 39 -3.91 5.49 -4.03
C ILE A 39 -3.97 4.59 -5.27
N ARG A 40 -4.92 3.66 -5.31
CA ARG A 40 -5.11 2.73 -6.43
C ARG A 40 -5.42 3.47 -7.73
N GLN A 41 -6.32 4.47 -7.68
CA GLN A 41 -6.67 5.29 -8.84
C GLN A 41 -5.47 6.08 -9.37
N LYS A 42 -4.67 6.70 -8.49
CA LYS A 42 -3.47 7.43 -8.90
C LYS A 42 -2.38 6.52 -9.44
N ALA A 43 -2.19 5.36 -8.83
CA ALA A 43 -1.28 4.35 -9.36
C ALA A 43 -1.65 3.95 -10.80
N ALA A 44 -2.95 3.74 -11.07
CA ALA A 44 -3.44 3.46 -12.42
C ALA A 44 -3.23 4.63 -13.40
N GLN A 45 -3.48 5.88 -12.97
CA GLN A 45 -3.26 7.07 -13.80
C GLN A 45 -1.80 7.23 -14.23
N HIS A 46 -0.87 6.88 -13.34
CA HIS A 46 0.57 6.97 -13.58
C HIS A 46 1.20 5.67 -14.10
N HIS A 47 0.40 4.67 -14.49
CA HIS A 47 0.87 3.36 -14.97
C HIS A 47 1.80 2.62 -13.97
N LEU A 48 1.63 2.88 -12.67
CA LEU A 48 2.34 2.22 -11.58
C LEU A 48 1.64 0.89 -11.24
N SER A 49 1.69 -0.07 -12.16
CA SER A 49 1.01 -1.36 -12.03
C SER A 49 1.35 -2.09 -10.72
N GLY A 50 2.62 -2.04 -10.31
CA GLY A 50 3.05 -2.66 -9.06
C GLY A 50 2.34 -2.10 -7.81
N LEU A 51 2.19 -0.77 -7.74
CA LEU A 51 1.50 -0.13 -6.62
C LEU A 51 -0.02 -0.35 -6.66
N HIS A 52 -0.59 -0.45 -7.86
CA HIS A 52 -1.98 -0.83 -8.05
C HIS A 52 -2.25 -2.25 -7.52
N ASP A 53 -1.39 -3.21 -7.85
CA ASP A 53 -1.53 -4.61 -7.43
C ASP A 53 -1.34 -4.75 -5.91
N LEU A 54 -0.37 -4.01 -5.34
CA LEU A 54 -0.20 -3.91 -3.89
C LEU A 54 -1.43 -3.34 -3.18
N ALA A 55 -2.08 -2.32 -3.75
CA ALA A 55 -3.29 -1.75 -3.18
C ALA A 55 -4.46 -2.76 -3.20
N CYS A 56 -4.61 -3.53 -4.29
CA CYS A 56 -5.61 -4.59 -4.38
C CYS A 56 -5.37 -5.73 -3.37
N ALA A 57 -4.11 -6.14 -3.22
CA ALA A 57 -3.71 -7.15 -2.25
C ALA A 57 -3.93 -6.66 -0.81
N PHE A 58 -3.64 -5.39 -0.55
CA PHE A 58 -3.88 -4.77 0.74
C PHE A 58 -5.37 -4.75 1.09
N GLU A 59 -6.24 -4.31 0.18
CA GLU A 59 -7.68 -4.32 0.42
C GLU A 59 -8.19 -5.73 0.77
N SER A 60 -7.76 -6.73 0.01
CA SER A 60 -8.13 -8.14 0.22
C SER A 60 -7.64 -8.68 1.57
N ALA A 61 -6.40 -8.35 1.95
CA ALA A 61 -5.84 -8.75 3.24
C ALA A 61 -6.53 -8.04 4.39
N LEU A 62 -6.86 -6.76 4.22
CA LEU A 62 -7.51 -5.95 5.24
C LEU A 62 -8.94 -6.42 5.52
N GLN A 63 -9.71 -6.79 4.49
CA GLN A 63 -11.05 -7.36 4.67
C GLN A 63 -11.01 -8.60 5.58
N LYS A 64 -10.10 -9.54 5.31
CA LYS A 64 -9.87 -10.72 6.17
C LYS A 64 -9.36 -10.36 7.56
N GLY A 65 -8.50 -9.34 7.64
CA GLY A 65 -7.91 -8.85 8.87
C GLY A 65 -8.89 -8.22 9.84
N LEU A 66 -9.86 -7.46 9.31
CA LEU A 66 -10.91 -6.83 10.10
C LEU A 66 -11.83 -7.86 10.76
N GLU A 67 -12.08 -9.00 10.12
CA GLU A 67 -12.85 -10.11 10.72
C GLU A 67 -12.16 -10.74 11.94
N HIS A 68 -10.82 -10.73 11.96
CA HIS A 68 -10.01 -11.37 13.00
C HIS A 68 -9.38 -10.38 13.98
N GLY A 69 -9.71 -9.08 13.90
CA GLY A 69 -9.16 -8.03 14.76
C GLY A 69 -7.68 -7.69 14.50
N SER A 70 -7.12 -8.10 13.36
CA SER A 70 -5.72 -7.86 12.98
C SER A 70 -5.54 -6.69 11.98
N GLY A 71 -6.60 -5.91 11.76
CA GLY A 71 -6.65 -4.83 10.76
C GLY A 71 -5.53 -3.80 10.88
N VAL A 72 -5.21 -3.33 12.10
CA VAL A 72 -4.13 -2.32 12.29
C VAL A 72 -2.75 -2.86 11.96
N MET A 73 -2.49 -4.12 12.30
CA MET A 73 -1.20 -4.77 12.01
C MET A 73 -1.02 -4.96 10.50
N ILE A 74 -2.07 -5.40 9.82
CA ILE A 74 -2.11 -5.51 8.35
C ILE A 74 -1.91 -4.13 7.73
N ALA A 75 -2.65 -3.12 8.19
CA ALA A 75 -2.57 -1.78 7.66
C ALA A 75 -1.17 -1.17 7.82
N ARG A 76 -0.56 -1.33 9.00
CA ARG A 76 0.81 -0.88 9.24
C ARG A 76 1.82 -1.57 8.32
N SER A 77 1.68 -2.89 8.13
CA SER A 77 2.59 -3.69 7.32
C SER A 77 2.53 -3.30 5.85
N TYR A 78 1.33 -3.22 5.29
CA TYR A 78 1.14 -2.81 3.89
C TYR A 78 1.50 -1.35 3.65
N LEU A 79 1.09 -0.41 4.50
CA LEU A 79 1.48 1.00 4.34
C LEU A 79 2.98 1.20 4.42
N LYS A 80 3.70 0.43 5.26
CA LYS A 80 5.17 0.45 5.28
C LYS A 80 5.74 -0.10 3.98
N ALA A 81 5.27 -1.26 3.54
CA ALA A 81 5.69 -1.89 2.29
C ALA A 81 5.49 -0.97 1.06
N MET A 82 4.33 -0.31 0.95
CA MET A 82 4.04 0.62 -0.14
C MET A 82 4.95 1.85 -0.11
N ARG A 83 5.28 2.37 1.08
CA ARG A 83 6.24 3.48 1.22
C ARG A 83 7.65 3.07 0.81
N ASP A 84 8.09 1.89 1.26
CA ASP A 84 9.40 1.35 0.92
C ASP A 84 9.49 1.11 -0.61
N ALA A 85 8.41 0.62 -1.25
CA ALA A 85 8.32 0.47 -2.71
C ALA A 85 8.45 1.79 -3.48
N VAL A 86 7.69 2.80 -3.05
CA VAL A 86 7.66 4.12 -3.69
C VAL A 86 9.01 4.83 -3.50
N GLY A 87 9.62 4.72 -2.31
CA GLY A 87 10.92 5.33 -2.00
C GLY A 87 12.12 4.70 -2.73
N CYS A 88 12.03 3.43 -3.14
CA CYS A 88 13.08 2.77 -3.93
C CYS A 88 13.06 3.14 -5.42
N GLY A 89 12.03 3.84 -5.90
CA GLY A 89 11.94 4.35 -7.27
C GLY A 89 11.70 3.30 -8.37
N GLN A 90 11.63 2.01 -8.02
CA GLN A 90 11.22 0.93 -8.92
C GLN A 90 9.92 0.30 -8.43
N ILE A 91 8.82 0.64 -9.09
CA ILE A 91 7.49 0.07 -8.85
C ILE A 91 7.14 -0.79 -10.06
N ASP A 92 7.82 -1.93 -10.19
CA ASP A 92 7.51 -2.94 -11.20
C ASP A 92 6.75 -4.13 -10.57
N ALA A 93 6.26 -5.01 -11.43
CA ALA A 93 5.50 -6.19 -11.00
C ALA A 93 6.36 -7.13 -10.11
N THR A 94 7.64 -7.28 -10.41
CA THR A 94 8.57 -8.16 -9.67
C THR A 94 8.80 -7.67 -8.25
N MET A 95 9.02 -6.38 -8.05
CA MET A 95 9.15 -5.78 -6.73
C MET A 95 7.86 -5.93 -5.92
N SER A 96 6.72 -5.79 -6.58
CA SER A 96 5.40 -5.91 -5.94
C SER A 96 5.12 -7.33 -5.46
N GLU A 97 5.49 -8.34 -6.24
CA GLU A 97 5.45 -9.74 -5.83
C GLU A 97 6.36 -10.02 -4.63
N ALA A 98 7.59 -9.52 -4.65
CA ALA A 98 8.54 -9.68 -3.54
C ALA A 98 8.00 -9.05 -2.24
N ILE A 99 7.40 -7.86 -2.35
CA ILE A 99 6.77 -7.17 -1.23
C ILE A 99 5.56 -7.96 -0.72
N MET A 100 4.70 -8.47 -1.60
CA MET A 100 3.55 -9.28 -1.20
C MET A 100 3.99 -10.54 -0.45
N ALA A 101 5.05 -11.21 -0.93
CA ALA A 101 5.63 -12.36 -0.25
C ALA A 101 6.20 -12.01 1.13
N ASP A 102 6.93 -10.90 1.25
CA ASP A 102 7.47 -10.43 2.52
C ASP A 102 6.38 -10.04 3.53
N VAL A 103 5.32 -9.38 3.06
CA VAL A 103 4.16 -9.07 3.91
C VAL A 103 3.43 -10.35 4.32
N ALA A 104 3.26 -11.32 3.42
CA ALA A 104 2.65 -12.61 3.73
C ALA A 104 3.47 -13.39 4.78
N LEU A 105 4.81 -13.36 4.68
CA LEU A 105 5.70 -13.94 5.71
C LEU A 105 5.53 -13.24 7.07
N ARG A 106 5.41 -11.92 7.10
CA ARG A 106 5.20 -11.17 8.36
C ARG A 106 3.83 -11.43 8.99
N LEU A 107 2.80 -11.64 8.17
CA LEU A 107 1.44 -11.90 8.63
C LEU A 107 1.19 -13.38 8.98
N GLY A 108 1.85 -14.31 8.30
CA GLY A 108 1.72 -15.75 8.51
C GLY A 108 2.80 -16.37 9.40
N GLY A 109 3.88 -15.63 9.70
CA GLY A 109 5.06 -16.10 10.41
C GLY A 109 5.12 -15.72 11.89
N GLN A 110 3.98 -15.55 12.57
CA GLN A 110 3.99 -15.45 14.04
C GLN A 110 4.06 -16.86 14.67
N PRO A 111 5.07 -17.16 15.50
CA PRO A 111 4.97 -18.27 16.46
C PRO A 111 3.95 -17.97 17.57
#